data_AF-A0AAD7DZL2-F1
#
_entry.id   AF-A0AAD7DZL2-F1
#
_cell.length_a   1.000
_cell.length_b   1.000
_cell.length_c   1.000
_cell.angle_alpha   90.00
_cell.angle_beta   90.00
_cell.angle_gamma   90.00
#
_symmetry.space_group_name_H-M   'P 1'
#
loop_
_entity.id
_entity.type
_entity.pdbx_description
1 polymer ?
#
loop_
_entity_poly.entity_id
_entity_poly.type
_entity_poly.pdbx_seq_one_letter_code
_entity_poly.pdbx_strand_id
1 'polypeptide(L)'
;MPIPTFTSPSTGTVPVLSKHTSEIFDVLSPTEQRAFFTLLEAFRAEIDAKGDDVEYLREIGAVNPGATVAQTKTNVLDMCNWQLATCLRYSTPTRIAEATPCLEKVIAHFDSHHTNGEVDVTPVLYLGVALGQEEAAVRHFQAAYAHAPAIEMQYHTQLWSRACFSRLLRRMGRIAEAEEQENDIRNWLLGHPYGMPPSTFCALVTDPMHEGKDYILDHPSVKRMFAGMSEIAPGFVVHFG
;
A
#
# COMPACT_ATOMS: atom_id res chain seq x y z
N MET A 1 -23.40 -18.73 -1.29
CA MET A 1 -22.07 -19.18 -0.77
C MET A 1 -21.45 -18.01 -0.03
N PRO A 2 -20.81 -18.14 1.15
CA PRO A 2 -20.16 -17.00 1.82
C PRO A 2 -18.94 -16.50 1.03
N ILE A 3 -18.45 -15.29 1.35
CA ILE A 3 -17.17 -14.77 0.85
C ILE A 3 -16.09 -15.86 0.95
N PRO A 4 -15.32 -16.14 -0.12
CA PRO A 4 -14.34 -17.21 -0.12
C PRO A 4 -13.28 -16.98 0.95
N THR A 5 -12.71 -18.07 1.46
CA THR A 5 -11.64 -18.03 2.46
C THR A 5 -10.35 -18.60 1.86
N PHE A 6 -9.24 -17.94 2.15
CA PHE A 6 -7.91 -18.44 1.87
C PHE A 6 -7.40 -19.17 3.11
N THR A 7 -6.79 -20.35 2.93
CA THR A 7 -6.18 -21.10 4.04
C THR A 7 -4.71 -21.32 3.74
N SER A 8 -3.86 -20.92 4.68
CA SER A 8 -2.41 -21.06 4.62
C SER A 8 -1.88 -21.69 5.92
N PRO A 9 -0.87 -22.57 5.85
CA PRO A 9 -0.14 -23.02 7.03
C PRO A 9 0.48 -21.88 7.85
N SER A 10 0.86 -20.78 7.20
CA SER A 10 1.58 -19.65 7.78
C SER A 10 0.67 -18.69 8.55
N THR A 11 -0.56 -18.52 8.09
CA THR A 11 -1.47 -17.45 8.58
C THR A 11 -2.85 -17.95 9.00
N GLY A 12 -3.12 -19.25 8.84
CA GLY A 12 -4.42 -19.85 9.11
C GLY A 12 -5.44 -19.55 8.02
N THR A 13 -6.72 -19.49 8.40
CA THR A 13 -7.82 -19.23 7.46
C THR A 13 -8.28 -17.78 7.57
N VAL A 14 -8.29 -17.07 6.44
CA VAL A 14 -8.67 -15.66 6.36
C VAL A 14 -9.67 -15.45 5.22
N PRO A 15 -10.81 -14.78 5.46
CA PRO A 15 -11.72 -14.38 4.39
C PRO A 15 -11.05 -13.46 3.38
N VAL A 16 -11.33 -13.66 2.10
CA VAL A 16 -11.07 -12.65 1.07
C VAL A 16 -11.80 -11.36 1.46
N LEU A 17 -11.28 -10.20 1.07
CA LEU A 17 -11.73 -8.87 1.52
C LEU A 17 -11.56 -8.56 3.01
N SER A 18 -10.95 -9.44 3.81
CA SER A 18 -10.56 -9.11 5.17
C SER A 18 -9.50 -8.01 5.20
N LYS A 19 -9.70 -6.99 6.05
CA LYS A 19 -8.70 -5.95 6.33
C LYS A 19 -7.35 -6.50 6.81
N HIS A 20 -7.35 -7.68 7.43
CA HIS A 20 -6.14 -8.32 7.94
C HIS A 20 -5.28 -8.94 6.84
N THR A 21 -5.82 -9.07 5.62
CA THR A 21 -5.10 -9.70 4.50
C THR A 21 -3.81 -8.96 4.19
N SER A 22 -3.81 -7.63 4.19
CA SER A 22 -2.60 -6.84 3.92
C SER A 22 -1.53 -6.97 5.00
N GLU A 23 -1.94 -7.25 6.24
CA GLU A 23 -1.03 -7.41 7.39
C GLU A 23 -0.32 -8.77 7.39
N ILE A 24 -0.85 -9.74 6.63
CA ILE A 24 -0.33 -11.10 6.58
C ILE A 24 0.21 -11.50 5.21
N PHE A 25 0.06 -10.64 4.19
CA PHE A 25 0.37 -11.02 2.81
C PHE A 25 1.88 -11.14 2.57
N ASP A 26 2.67 -10.31 3.25
CA ASP A 26 4.13 -10.28 3.18
C ASP A 26 4.78 -11.50 3.86
N VAL A 27 4.10 -12.15 4.80
CA VAL A 27 4.57 -13.41 5.43
C VAL A 27 4.19 -14.66 4.64
N LEU A 28 3.34 -14.56 3.62
CA LEU A 28 3.00 -15.68 2.74
C LEU A 28 4.18 -16.02 1.81
N SER A 29 4.42 -17.31 1.60
CA SER A 29 5.36 -17.75 0.57
C SER A 29 4.88 -17.33 -0.83
N PRO A 30 5.77 -17.20 -1.83
CA PRO A 30 5.37 -16.83 -3.19
C PRO A 30 4.30 -17.76 -3.80
N THR A 31 4.28 -19.04 -3.40
CA THR A 31 3.23 -19.99 -3.82
C THR A 31 1.88 -19.67 -3.20
N GLU A 32 1.86 -19.34 -1.90
CA GLU A 32 0.66 -18.91 -1.20
C GLU A 32 0.14 -17.57 -1.72
N GLN A 33 1.03 -16.60 -1.98
CA GLN A 33 0.68 -15.32 -2.60
C GLN A 33 -0.02 -15.53 -3.96
N ARG A 34 0.53 -16.40 -4.82
CA ARG A 34 -0.10 -16.76 -6.11
C ARG A 34 -1.48 -17.38 -5.93
N ALA A 35 -1.62 -18.33 -5.00
CA ALA A 35 -2.92 -18.96 -4.72
C ALA A 35 -3.95 -17.95 -4.21
N PHE A 36 -3.54 -17.02 -3.35
CA PHE A 36 -4.39 -15.92 -2.90
C PHE A 36 -4.83 -15.02 -4.06
N PHE A 37 -3.90 -14.63 -4.96
CA PHE A 37 -4.23 -13.85 -6.15
C PHE A 37 -5.26 -14.54 -7.02
N THR A 38 -5.06 -15.82 -7.34
CA THR A 38 -6.02 -16.59 -8.14
C THR A 38 -7.40 -16.62 -7.49
N LEU A 39 -7.48 -16.78 -6.16
CA LEU A 39 -8.74 -16.78 -5.43
C LEU A 39 -9.43 -15.41 -5.49
N LEU A 40 -8.69 -14.31 -5.25
CA LEU A 40 -9.22 -12.96 -5.29
C LEU A 40 -9.67 -12.54 -6.70
N GLU A 41 -8.89 -12.89 -7.73
CA GLU A 41 -9.26 -12.63 -9.13
C GLU A 41 -10.50 -13.41 -9.56
N ALA A 42 -10.61 -14.69 -9.18
CA ALA A 42 -11.79 -15.49 -9.43
C ALA A 42 -13.02 -14.91 -8.74
N PHE A 43 -12.88 -14.49 -7.48
CA PHE A 43 -13.97 -13.86 -6.73
C PHE A 43 -14.39 -12.54 -7.37
N ARG A 44 -13.45 -11.67 -7.75
CA ARG A 44 -13.74 -10.41 -8.46
C ARG A 44 -14.50 -10.67 -9.76
N ALA A 45 -14.06 -11.63 -10.57
CA ALA A 45 -14.74 -12.02 -11.80
C ALA A 45 -16.16 -12.55 -11.54
N GLU A 46 -16.36 -13.27 -10.43
CA GLU A 46 -17.69 -13.73 -10.02
C GLU A 46 -18.60 -12.55 -9.63
N ILE A 47 -18.10 -11.55 -8.90
CA ILE A 47 -18.86 -10.32 -8.59
C ILE A 47 -19.19 -9.54 -9.87
N ASP A 48 -18.27 -9.44 -10.83
CA ASP A 48 -18.55 -8.79 -12.12
C ASP A 48 -19.71 -9.50 -12.86
N ALA A 49 -19.72 -10.83 -12.86
CA ALA A 49 -20.70 -11.65 -13.57
C ALA A 49 -22.06 -11.77 -12.88
N LYS A 50 -22.09 -11.84 -11.55
CA LYS A 50 -23.29 -12.15 -10.75
C LYS A 50 -23.72 -11.03 -9.81
N GLY A 51 -22.94 -9.96 -9.68
CA GLY A 51 -23.20 -8.90 -8.70
C GLY A 51 -24.48 -8.10 -8.92
N ASP A 52 -25.16 -8.29 -10.06
CA ASP A 52 -26.48 -7.68 -10.30
C ASP A 52 -27.64 -8.53 -9.71
N ASP A 53 -27.34 -9.72 -9.20
CA ASP A 53 -28.29 -10.59 -8.50
C ASP A 53 -28.25 -10.35 -6.98
N VAL A 54 -29.37 -9.85 -6.44
CA VAL A 54 -29.52 -9.56 -5.01
C VAL A 54 -29.49 -10.80 -4.13
N GLU A 55 -29.97 -11.95 -4.61
CA GLU A 55 -29.93 -13.19 -3.84
C GLU A 55 -28.49 -13.67 -3.71
N TYR A 56 -27.73 -13.62 -4.81
CA TYR A 56 -26.30 -13.90 -4.78
C TYR A 56 -25.55 -12.98 -3.81
N LEU A 57 -25.77 -11.66 -3.89
CA LEU A 57 -25.14 -10.70 -2.97
C LEU A 57 -25.53 -10.94 -1.51
N ARG A 58 -26.76 -11.38 -1.24
CA ARG A 58 -27.22 -11.72 0.12
C ARG A 58 -26.55 -12.99 0.61
N GLU A 59 -26.42 -14.00 -0.24
CA GLU A 59 -25.77 -15.27 0.09
C GLU A 59 -24.29 -15.11 0.46
N ILE A 60 -23.57 -14.18 -0.19
CA ILE A 60 -22.18 -13.86 0.16
C ILE A 60 -22.10 -12.92 1.37
N GLY A 61 -23.22 -12.41 1.89
CA GLY A 61 -23.24 -11.50 3.03
C GLY A 61 -22.80 -10.07 2.71
N ALA A 62 -22.92 -9.63 1.45
CA ALA A 62 -22.48 -8.29 1.02
C ALA A 62 -23.58 -7.21 1.11
N VAL A 63 -24.86 -7.60 1.28
CA VAL A 63 -25.98 -6.66 1.28
C VAL A 63 -25.99 -5.80 2.54
N ASN A 64 -25.83 -4.49 2.36
CA ASN A 64 -25.93 -3.51 3.43
C ASN A 64 -27.36 -2.90 3.48
N PRO A 65 -27.93 -2.69 4.68
CA PRO A 65 -29.21 -1.99 4.81
C PRO A 65 -29.16 -0.60 4.16
N GLY A 66 -30.09 -0.32 3.24
CA GLY A 66 -30.21 0.98 2.57
C GLY A 66 -29.35 1.16 1.30
N ALA A 67 -28.47 0.22 0.97
CA ALA A 67 -27.74 0.24 -0.29
C ALA A 67 -28.55 -0.41 -1.43
N THR A 68 -28.47 0.16 -2.63
CA THR A 68 -28.97 -0.50 -3.84
C THR A 68 -28.08 -1.70 -4.22
N VAL A 69 -28.61 -2.61 -5.05
CA VAL A 69 -27.84 -3.75 -5.60
C VAL A 69 -26.60 -3.24 -6.35
N ALA A 70 -26.77 -2.22 -7.20
CA ALA A 70 -25.68 -1.62 -7.95
C ALA A 70 -24.59 -1.03 -7.04
N GLN A 71 -24.97 -0.25 -6.02
CA GLN A 71 -24.00 0.27 -5.04
C GLN A 71 -23.29 -0.85 -4.28
N THR A 72 -24.01 -1.91 -3.91
CA THR A 72 -23.43 -3.07 -3.23
C THR A 72 -22.38 -3.75 -4.11
N LYS A 73 -22.71 -4.02 -5.38
CA LYS A 73 -21.77 -4.56 -6.36
C LYS A 73 -20.53 -3.69 -6.50
N THR A 74 -20.71 -2.39 -6.70
CA THR A 74 -19.59 -1.43 -6.85
C THR A 74 -18.70 -1.43 -5.60
N ASN A 75 -19.27 -1.41 -4.40
CA ASN A 75 -18.50 -1.44 -3.15
C ASN A 75 -17.68 -2.72 -3.01
N VAL A 76 -18.24 -3.89 -3.35
CA VAL A 76 -17.50 -5.16 -3.28
C VAL A 76 -16.38 -5.17 -4.32
N LEU A 77 -16.63 -4.70 -5.55
CA LEU A 77 -15.59 -4.60 -6.58
C LEU A 77 -14.49 -3.62 -6.18
N ASP A 78 -14.83 -2.50 -5.57
CA ASP A 78 -13.88 -1.54 -5.01
C ASP A 78 -12.96 -2.19 -3.98
N MET A 79 -13.55 -2.93 -3.01
CA MET A 79 -12.78 -3.71 -2.03
C MET A 79 -11.86 -4.74 -2.70
N CYS A 80 -12.34 -5.45 -3.74
CA CYS A 80 -11.52 -6.38 -4.52
C CYS A 80 -10.33 -5.68 -5.18
N ASN A 81 -10.57 -4.54 -5.85
CA ASN A 81 -9.52 -3.77 -6.54
C ASN A 81 -8.49 -3.25 -5.53
N TRP A 82 -8.94 -2.70 -4.40
CA TRP A 82 -8.07 -2.20 -3.34
C TRP A 82 -7.23 -3.29 -2.70
N GLN A 83 -7.85 -4.43 -2.37
CA GLN A 83 -7.12 -5.57 -1.81
C GLN A 83 -6.11 -6.14 -2.81
N LEU A 84 -6.46 -6.22 -4.10
CA LEU A 84 -5.55 -6.68 -5.14
C LEU A 84 -4.34 -5.74 -5.28
N ALA A 85 -4.56 -4.43 -5.34
CA ALA A 85 -3.49 -3.44 -5.38
C ALA A 85 -2.57 -3.53 -4.16
N THR A 86 -3.15 -3.73 -2.98
CA THR A 86 -2.39 -3.88 -1.73
C THR A 86 -1.56 -5.16 -1.71
N CYS A 87 -2.12 -6.29 -2.15
CA CYS A 87 -1.40 -7.55 -2.26
C CYS A 87 -0.26 -7.45 -3.30
N LEU A 88 -0.47 -6.75 -4.42
CA LEU A 88 0.58 -6.50 -5.42
C LEU A 88 1.75 -5.70 -4.84
N ARG A 89 1.49 -4.70 -3.98
CA ARG A 89 2.55 -3.98 -3.24
C ARG A 89 3.40 -4.94 -2.40
N TYR A 90 2.76 -5.79 -1.60
CA TYR A 90 3.41 -6.67 -0.62
C TYR A 90 3.87 -8.02 -1.18
N SER A 91 3.66 -8.27 -2.47
CA SER A 91 4.22 -9.45 -3.13
C SER A 91 5.75 -9.43 -3.14
N THR A 92 6.37 -10.60 -3.18
CA THR A 92 7.83 -10.73 -3.24
C THR A 92 8.25 -11.50 -4.50
N PRO A 93 8.88 -10.86 -5.50
CA PRO A 93 9.15 -9.42 -5.60
C PRO A 93 7.87 -8.59 -5.72
N THR A 94 7.96 -7.28 -5.44
CA THR A 94 6.81 -6.36 -5.58
C THR A 94 6.30 -6.34 -7.02
N ARG A 95 4.98 -6.30 -7.17
CA ARG A 95 4.25 -6.25 -8.46
C ARG A 95 3.39 -5.00 -8.56
N ILE A 96 3.73 -3.95 -7.81
CA ILE A 96 2.94 -2.72 -7.71
C ILE A 96 2.63 -2.08 -9.07
N ALA A 97 3.51 -2.21 -10.07
CA ALA A 97 3.26 -1.70 -11.42
C ALA A 97 1.98 -2.28 -12.06
N GLU A 98 1.63 -3.53 -11.73
CA GLU A 98 0.44 -4.21 -12.23
C GLU A 98 -0.86 -3.69 -11.56
N ALA A 99 -0.75 -2.92 -10.47
CA ALA A 99 -1.90 -2.45 -9.71
C ALA A 99 -2.61 -1.25 -10.35
N THR A 100 -1.98 -0.58 -11.34
CA THR A 100 -2.50 0.61 -12.02
C THR A 100 -4.01 0.54 -12.36
N PRO A 101 -4.53 -0.47 -13.11
CA PRO A 101 -5.95 -0.52 -13.46
C PRO A 101 -6.88 -0.74 -12.26
N CYS A 102 -6.38 -1.32 -11.16
CA CYS A 102 -7.18 -1.47 -9.94
C CYS A 102 -7.23 -0.14 -9.17
N LEU A 103 -6.10 0.55 -9.06
CA LEU A 103 -5.98 1.84 -8.39
C LEU A 103 -6.80 2.92 -9.09
N GLU A 104 -6.79 2.96 -10.42
CA GLU A 104 -7.63 3.87 -11.20
C GLU A 104 -9.13 3.68 -10.92
N LYS A 105 -9.58 2.42 -10.78
CA LYS A 105 -10.97 2.11 -10.43
C LYS A 105 -11.33 2.55 -9.01
N VAL A 106 -10.43 2.34 -8.05
CA VAL A 106 -10.64 2.74 -6.64
C VAL A 106 -10.73 4.26 -6.54
N ILE A 107 -9.82 4.98 -7.20
CA ILE A 107 -9.82 6.45 -7.21
C ILE A 107 -11.11 6.97 -7.88
N ALA A 108 -11.47 6.44 -9.05
CA ALA A 108 -12.70 6.86 -9.74
C ALA A 108 -13.97 6.59 -8.92
N HIS A 109 -14.00 5.48 -8.16
CA HIS A 109 -15.11 5.20 -7.26
C HIS A 109 -15.19 6.21 -6.12
N PHE A 110 -14.05 6.54 -5.49
CA PHE A 110 -13.97 7.59 -4.46
C PHE A 110 -14.46 8.94 -4.99
N ASP A 111 -13.94 9.38 -6.14
CA ASP A 111 -14.27 10.67 -6.77
C ASP A 111 -15.76 10.78 -7.12
N SER A 112 -16.41 9.67 -7.49
CA SER A 112 -17.85 9.66 -7.79
C SER A 112 -18.74 9.99 -6.58
N HIS A 113 -18.20 9.88 -5.36
CA HIS A 113 -18.90 10.18 -4.11
C HIS A 113 -18.40 11.45 -3.41
N HIS A 114 -17.25 12.00 -3.82
CA HIS A 114 -16.62 13.15 -3.17
C HIS A 114 -16.33 14.25 -4.19
N THR A 115 -17.23 15.23 -4.28
CA THR A 115 -17.15 16.34 -5.27
C THR A 115 -16.55 17.62 -4.72
N ASN A 116 -16.20 17.66 -3.42
CA ASN A 116 -15.68 18.83 -2.72
C ASN A 116 -14.14 18.98 -2.78
N GLY A 117 -13.49 18.29 -3.72
CA GLY A 117 -12.03 18.33 -3.87
C GLY A 117 -11.28 17.52 -2.80
N GLU A 118 -11.97 16.63 -2.10
CA GLU A 118 -11.32 15.60 -1.28
C GLU A 118 -10.54 14.63 -2.17
N VAL A 119 -9.46 14.08 -1.62
CA VAL A 119 -8.59 13.14 -2.32
C VAL A 119 -8.39 11.95 -1.40
N ASP A 120 -8.63 10.74 -1.91
CA ASP A 120 -8.18 9.53 -1.21
C ASP A 120 -6.67 9.37 -1.39
N VAL A 121 -5.94 9.91 -0.42
CA VAL A 121 -4.47 10.04 -0.46
C VAL A 121 -3.80 8.67 -0.68
N THR A 122 -4.30 7.60 -0.07
CA THR A 122 -3.58 6.31 -0.05
C THR A 122 -3.57 5.65 -1.44
N PRO A 123 -4.71 5.43 -2.13
CA PRO A 123 -4.71 4.92 -3.50
C PRO A 123 -3.94 5.82 -4.48
N VAL A 124 -3.98 7.15 -4.32
CA VAL A 124 -3.25 8.07 -5.20
C VAL A 124 -1.73 7.94 -5.01
N LEU A 125 -1.25 7.78 -3.78
CA LEU A 125 0.17 7.50 -3.51
C LEU A 125 0.60 6.16 -4.13
N TYR A 126 -0.23 5.11 -4.00
CA TYR A 126 0.02 3.82 -4.63
C TYR A 126 0.07 3.94 -6.15
N LEU A 127 -0.84 4.73 -6.76
CA LEU A 127 -0.85 4.96 -8.20
C LEU A 127 0.41 5.69 -8.65
N GLY A 128 0.86 6.70 -7.90
CA GLY A 128 2.14 7.38 -8.15
C GLY A 128 3.32 6.41 -8.20
N VAL A 129 3.36 5.40 -7.33
CA VAL A 129 4.39 4.34 -7.35
C VAL A 129 4.19 3.35 -8.50
N ALA A 130 2.94 2.96 -8.78
CA ALA A 130 2.62 1.98 -9.82
C ALA A 130 2.90 2.50 -11.25
N LEU A 131 2.84 3.81 -11.45
CA LEU A 131 3.04 4.43 -12.75
C LEU A 131 4.51 4.36 -13.20
N GLY A 132 4.73 3.78 -14.39
CA GLY A 132 6.03 3.79 -15.07
C GLY A 132 6.34 5.09 -15.82
N GLN A 133 5.42 6.05 -15.88
CA GLN A 133 5.60 7.34 -16.56
C GLN A 133 5.98 8.43 -15.56
N GLU A 134 7.19 8.96 -15.69
CA GLU A 134 7.82 9.79 -14.65
C GLU A 134 7.00 11.06 -14.29
N GLU A 135 6.59 11.87 -15.28
CA GLU A 135 5.84 13.10 -15.00
C GLU A 135 4.39 12.87 -14.55
N ALA A 136 3.77 11.77 -14.99
CA ALA A 136 2.44 11.41 -14.50
C ALA A 136 2.52 11.01 -13.02
N ALA A 137 3.48 10.16 -12.67
CA ALA A 137 3.74 9.76 -11.29
C ALA A 137 3.99 10.97 -10.37
N VAL A 138 4.82 11.94 -10.79
CA VAL A 138 5.05 13.18 -10.03
C VAL A 138 3.74 13.90 -9.73
N ARG A 139 2.86 14.09 -10.72
CA ARG A 139 1.60 14.81 -10.52
C ARG A 139 0.71 14.12 -9.48
N HIS A 140 0.65 12.79 -9.51
CA HIS A 140 -0.10 12.03 -8.51
C HIS A 140 0.50 12.16 -7.11
N PHE A 141 1.84 12.09 -6.98
CA PHE A 141 2.48 12.34 -5.69
C PHE A 141 2.21 13.74 -5.14
N GLN A 142 2.37 14.78 -5.98
CA GLN A 142 2.13 16.16 -5.57
C GLN A 142 0.67 16.39 -5.17
N ALA A 143 -0.29 15.87 -5.94
CA ALA A 143 -1.70 15.93 -5.60
C ALA A 143 -2.01 15.21 -4.28
N ALA A 144 -1.46 14.01 -4.06
CA ALA A 144 -1.65 13.29 -2.81
C ALA A 144 -1.05 14.02 -1.60
N TYR A 145 0.20 14.51 -1.69
CA TYR A 145 0.86 15.18 -0.56
C TYR A 145 0.27 16.56 -0.24
N ALA A 146 -0.35 17.24 -1.20
CA ALA A 146 -1.11 18.47 -0.92
C ALA A 146 -2.32 18.23 0.00
N HIS A 147 -2.83 17.00 0.05
CA HIS A 147 -3.97 16.59 0.87
C HIS A 147 -3.60 15.59 1.97
N ALA A 148 -2.31 15.19 2.06
CA ALA A 148 -1.88 14.16 2.98
C ALA A 148 -2.01 14.61 4.44
N PRO A 149 -2.51 13.75 5.34
CA PRO A 149 -2.43 14.02 6.77
C PRO A 149 -0.97 14.04 7.23
N ALA A 150 -0.73 14.46 8.46
CA ALA A 150 0.58 14.33 9.09
C ALA A 150 1.10 12.88 9.00
N ILE A 151 2.42 12.71 8.81
CA ILE A 151 3.05 11.41 8.53
C ILE A 151 2.67 10.38 9.60
N GLU A 152 2.55 10.81 10.86
CA GLU A 152 2.23 9.99 12.02
C GLU A 152 0.92 9.20 11.87
N MET A 153 -0.05 9.70 11.11
CA MET A 153 -1.34 9.02 10.92
C MET A 153 -1.27 7.86 9.93
N GLN A 154 -0.29 7.83 9.02
CA GLN A 154 -0.17 6.86 7.94
C GLN A 154 1.29 6.55 7.58
N TYR A 155 2.15 6.46 8.60
CA TYR A 155 3.60 6.48 8.43
C TYR A 155 4.11 5.37 7.50
N HIS A 156 3.55 4.15 7.56
CA HIS A 156 3.95 3.06 6.66
C HIS A 156 3.74 3.40 5.17
N THR A 157 2.60 3.98 4.81
CA THR A 157 2.35 4.35 3.41
C THR A 157 3.17 5.57 3.04
N GLN A 158 3.19 6.62 3.87
CA GLN A 158 3.86 7.87 3.55
C GLN A 158 5.39 7.72 3.46
N LEU A 159 6.04 6.99 4.36
CA LEU A 159 7.50 6.79 4.31
C LEU A 159 7.90 6.00 3.06
N TRP A 160 7.17 4.92 2.76
CA TRP A 160 7.38 4.11 1.55
C TRP A 160 7.17 4.94 0.27
N SER A 161 6.05 5.64 0.16
CA SER A 161 5.72 6.42 -1.03
C SER A 161 6.68 7.59 -1.23
N ARG A 162 7.16 8.22 -0.15
CA ARG A 162 8.18 9.29 -0.23
C ARG A 162 9.53 8.75 -0.68
N ALA A 163 9.91 7.55 -0.25
CA ALA A 163 11.14 6.91 -0.69
C ALA A 163 11.09 6.53 -2.18
N CYS A 164 9.95 6.03 -2.65
CA CYS A 164 9.71 5.83 -4.08
C CYS A 164 9.76 7.15 -4.86
N PHE A 165 9.13 8.20 -4.32
CA PHE A 165 9.08 9.51 -4.95
C PHE A 165 10.46 10.18 -5.04
N SER A 166 11.28 10.09 -3.98
CA SER A 166 12.65 10.64 -4.00
C SER A 166 13.52 9.95 -5.06
N ARG A 167 13.42 8.61 -5.17
CA ARG A 167 14.13 7.84 -6.22
C ARG A 167 13.68 8.26 -7.61
N LEU A 168 12.38 8.44 -7.84
CA LEU A 168 11.83 8.97 -9.09
C LEU A 168 12.40 10.36 -9.42
N LEU A 169 12.32 11.30 -8.48
CA LEU A 169 12.82 12.67 -8.65
C LEU A 169 14.32 12.69 -8.98
N ARG A 170 15.12 11.82 -8.35
CA ARG A 170 16.55 11.70 -8.68
C ARG A 170 16.80 11.18 -10.09
N ARG A 171 16.05 10.18 -10.57
CA ARG A 171 16.14 9.71 -11.97
C ARG A 171 15.82 10.83 -12.96
N MET A 172 14.87 11.69 -12.62
CA MET A 172 14.50 12.88 -13.39
C MET A 172 15.48 14.05 -13.24
N GLY A 173 16.55 13.93 -12.43
CA GLY A 173 17.50 15.01 -12.16
C GLY A 173 16.98 16.13 -11.25
N ARG A 174 15.81 15.95 -10.61
CA ARG A 174 15.17 16.91 -9.69
C ARG A 174 15.69 16.75 -8.26
N ILE A 175 17.00 16.97 -8.10
CA ILE A 175 17.73 16.61 -6.87
C ILE A 175 17.21 17.35 -5.63
N ALA A 176 16.94 18.66 -5.72
CA ALA A 176 16.47 19.44 -4.58
C ALA A 176 15.13 18.94 -4.03
N GLU A 177 14.20 18.60 -4.92
CA GLU A 177 12.89 18.05 -4.53
C GLU A 177 13.02 16.64 -3.95
N ALA A 178 13.94 15.83 -4.49
CA ALA A 178 14.24 14.52 -3.90
C ALA A 178 14.75 14.65 -2.45
N GLU A 179 15.67 15.60 -2.21
CA GLU A 179 16.23 15.84 -0.88
C GLU A 179 15.19 16.33 0.13
N GLU A 180 14.15 17.05 -0.31
CA GLU A 180 13.01 17.41 0.53
C GLU A 180 12.25 16.16 1.03
N GLN A 181 11.93 15.23 0.12
CA GLN A 181 11.27 13.97 0.48
C GLN A 181 12.12 13.13 1.45
N GLU A 182 13.43 13.06 1.19
CA GLU A 182 14.38 12.37 2.07
C GLU A 182 14.49 13.05 3.43
N ASN A 183 14.42 14.38 3.48
CA ASN A 183 14.45 15.13 4.73
C ASN A 183 13.22 14.84 5.60
N ASP A 184 12.03 14.78 5.00
CA ASP A 184 10.80 14.44 5.73
C ASP A 184 10.88 13.03 6.34
N ILE A 185 11.37 12.06 5.57
CA ILE A 185 11.60 10.68 6.05
C ILE A 185 12.59 10.69 7.23
N ARG A 186 13.72 11.40 7.10
CA ARG A 186 14.73 11.50 8.17
C ARG A 186 14.19 12.17 9.42
N ASN A 187 13.45 13.27 9.26
CA ASN A 187 12.86 14.01 10.38
C ASN A 187 11.87 13.14 11.14
N TRP A 188 11.03 12.38 10.43
CA TRP A 188 10.15 11.42 11.07
C TRP A 188 10.94 10.38 11.87
N LEU A 189 11.97 9.77 11.28
CA LEU A 189 12.79 8.77 11.95
C LEU A 189 13.47 9.33 13.22
N LEU A 190 14.09 10.51 13.13
CA LEU A 190 14.76 11.17 14.26
C LEU A 190 13.78 11.62 15.36
N GLY A 191 12.56 12.02 14.97
CA GLY A 191 11.49 12.39 15.91
C GLY A 191 10.81 11.18 16.56
N HIS A 192 10.90 10.01 15.94
CA HIS A 192 10.25 8.77 16.38
C HIS A 192 11.27 7.62 16.52
N PRO A 193 12.30 7.75 17.37
CA PRO A 193 13.37 6.76 17.46
C PRO A 193 12.92 5.39 17.96
N TYR A 194 11.72 5.29 18.54
CA TYR A 194 11.11 4.03 18.96
C TYR A 194 9.88 3.65 18.11
N GLY A 195 9.59 4.42 17.06
CA GLY A 195 8.43 4.21 16.21
C GLY A 195 8.56 2.99 15.30
N MET A 196 9.78 2.59 14.96
CA MET A 196 10.03 1.47 14.05
C MET A 196 11.44 0.90 14.24
N PRO A 197 11.62 -0.44 14.21
CA PRO A 197 12.95 -1.04 14.17
C PRO A 197 13.74 -0.65 12.90
N PRO A 198 15.07 -0.44 12.99
CA PRO A 198 15.93 -0.19 11.83
C PRO A 198 15.70 -1.15 10.64
N SER A 199 15.54 -2.44 10.87
CA SER A 199 15.32 -3.46 9.84
C SER A 199 13.98 -3.25 9.13
N THR A 200 12.92 -3.00 9.89
CA THR A 200 11.59 -2.66 9.36
C THR A 200 11.63 -1.34 8.59
N PHE A 201 12.34 -0.33 9.10
CA PHE A 201 12.51 0.95 8.41
C PHE A 201 13.25 0.79 7.09
N CYS A 202 14.39 0.09 7.11
CA CYS A 202 15.15 -0.23 5.90
C CYS A 202 14.27 -0.97 4.89
N ALA A 203 13.56 -2.03 5.30
CA ALA A 203 12.67 -2.77 4.41
C ALA A 203 11.53 -1.90 3.83
N LEU A 204 11.11 -0.87 4.55
CA LEU A 204 10.03 0.02 4.12
C LEU A 204 10.48 1.09 3.11
N VAL A 205 11.66 1.69 3.33
CA VAL A 205 12.17 2.80 2.50
C VAL A 205 13.10 2.34 1.38
N THR A 206 13.53 1.09 1.41
CA THR A 206 14.25 0.44 0.31
C THR A 206 13.27 -0.40 -0.50
N ASP A 207 13.54 -0.52 -1.79
CA ASP A 207 12.84 -1.48 -2.62
C ASP A 207 13.86 -2.14 -3.54
N PRO A 208 14.20 -3.42 -3.31
CA PRO A 208 15.27 -4.08 -4.06
C PRO A 208 14.95 -4.23 -5.56
N MET A 209 13.69 -4.06 -5.96
CA MET A 209 13.26 -4.15 -7.36
C MET A 209 13.11 -2.80 -8.04
N HIS A 210 13.11 -1.70 -7.30
CA HIS A 210 13.10 -0.38 -7.92
C HIS A 210 14.51 0.19 -8.04
N GLU A 211 14.85 0.57 -9.28
CA GLU A 211 16.14 1.16 -9.61
C GLU A 211 16.39 2.48 -8.86
N GLY A 212 17.53 2.56 -8.20
CA GLY A 212 18.02 3.75 -7.51
C GLY A 212 18.89 3.41 -6.32
N LYS A 213 19.77 4.33 -5.94
CA LYS A 213 20.50 4.24 -4.69
C LYS A 213 19.63 4.77 -3.55
N ASP A 214 19.63 4.11 -2.40
CA ASP A 214 18.90 4.56 -1.21
C ASP A 214 19.70 5.63 -0.45
N TYR A 215 19.63 6.88 -0.93
CA TYR A 215 20.35 8.02 -0.35
C TYR A 215 19.97 8.32 1.12
N ILE A 216 18.75 7.94 1.53
CA ILE A 216 18.24 8.13 2.89
C ILE A 216 19.12 7.38 3.90
N LEU A 217 19.42 6.10 3.63
CA LEU A 217 20.18 5.23 4.52
C LEU A 217 21.66 5.64 4.62
N ASP A 218 22.16 6.36 3.62
CA ASP A 218 23.53 6.82 3.59
C ASP A 218 23.80 8.09 4.41
N HIS A 219 22.74 8.79 4.81
CA HIS A 219 22.84 10.05 5.52
C HIS A 219 23.51 9.87 6.91
N PRO A 220 24.47 10.74 7.30
CA PRO A 220 25.20 10.60 8.55
C PRO A 220 24.31 10.54 9.81
N SER A 221 23.18 11.26 9.83
CA SER A 221 22.26 11.22 10.97
C SER A 221 21.56 9.87 11.12
N VAL A 222 21.16 9.23 10.01
CA VAL A 222 20.52 7.91 10.01
C VAL A 222 21.51 6.85 10.46
N LYS A 223 22.74 6.88 9.90
CA LYS A 223 23.83 5.98 10.30
C LYS A 223 24.16 6.09 11.80
N ARG A 224 24.24 7.32 12.32
CA ARG A 224 24.52 7.56 13.74
C ARG A 224 23.41 7.01 14.63
N MET A 225 22.16 7.23 14.24
CA MET A 225 21.00 6.73 14.98
C MET A 225 20.99 5.20 15.01
N PHE A 226 21.19 4.54 13.87
CA PHE A 226 21.22 3.08 13.81
C PHE A 226 22.42 2.47 14.56
N ALA A 227 23.57 3.14 14.59
CA ALA A 227 24.71 2.67 15.38
C ALA A 227 24.42 2.65 16.90
N GLY A 228 23.50 3.49 17.38
CA GLY A 228 23.01 3.50 18.76
C GLY A 228 21.88 2.50 19.02
N MET A 229 21.45 1.73 18.02
CA MET A 229 20.32 0.80 18.13
C MET A 229 20.80 -0.64 18.03
N SER A 230 20.28 -1.52 18.89
CA SER A 230 20.42 -2.96 18.76
C SER A 230 19.06 -3.62 18.69
N GLU A 231 18.84 -4.38 17.61
CA GLU A 231 17.67 -5.23 17.48
C GLU A 231 17.96 -6.56 18.17
N ILE A 232 17.18 -6.88 19.20
CA ILE A 232 17.35 -8.11 19.98
C ILE A 232 16.50 -9.24 19.39
N ALA A 233 15.40 -8.89 18.72
CA ALA A 233 14.52 -9.77 17.97
C ALA A 233 13.73 -8.94 16.94
N PRO A 234 13.11 -9.55 15.92
CA PRO A 234 12.21 -8.84 15.00
C PRO A 234 11.17 -8.04 15.79
N GLY A 235 11.11 -6.72 15.57
CA GLY A 235 10.18 -5.84 16.29
C GLY A 235 10.68 -5.28 17.62
N PHE A 236 11.85 -5.70 18.14
CA PHE A 236 12.36 -5.27 19.46
C PHE A 236 13.71 -4.56 19.35
N VAL A 237 13.74 -3.28 19.69
CA VAL A 237 14.94 -2.43 19.66
C VAL A 237 15.30 -1.92 21.05
N VAL A 238 16.58 -1.98 21.37
CA VAL A 238 17.19 -1.28 22.51
C VAL A 238 18.04 -0.15 21.98
N HIS A 239 17.83 1.06 22.52
CA HIS A 239 18.63 2.23 22.21
C HIS A 239 19.69 2.43 23.30
N PHE A 240 20.95 2.46 22.88
CA PHE A 240 22.10 2.85 23.69
C PHE A 240 22.41 4.31 23.32
N GLY A 241 22.06 5.21 24.23
CA GLY A 241 22.26 6.66 24.07
C GLY A 241 23.71 7.05 23.86
#